data_AF-A0A972E8N7-F1
#
_entry.id   AF-A0A972E8N7-F1
#
_cell.length_a   1.000
_cell.length_b   1.000
_cell.length_c   1.000
_cell.angle_alpha   90.00
_cell.angle_beta   90.00
_cell.angle_gamma   90.00
#
_symmetry.space_group_name_H-M   'P 1'
#
loop_
_entity.id
_entity.type
_entity.pdbx_description
1 polymer ?
#
loop_
_entity_poly.entity_id
_entity_poly.type
_entity_poly.pdbx_seq_one_letter_code
_entity_poly.pdbx_strand_id
1 'polypeptide(L)'
;SFNTAISQMMIFINEVYRINKISQEYAEGFVKIISPIVPHLGEEMWHKLGHDHTIAFESWPTYNPDKLVLNTITMGISVNGKLRGEMTVGIDDNDEVIKTAALEVESVKRHIEGKTIMKIIVVKGRLVNIVVA
;
A
#
# COMPACT_ATOMS: atom_id res chain seq x y z
N SER A 1 -14.20 8.92 3.50
CA SER A 1 -14.73 10.17 2.93
C SER A 1 -14.67 10.08 1.41
N PHE A 2 -15.52 10.81 0.67
CA PHE A 2 -15.49 10.82 -0.80
C PHE A 2 -14.12 11.26 -1.35
N ASN A 3 -13.51 12.27 -0.74
CA ASN A 3 -12.17 12.75 -1.14
C ASN A 3 -11.10 11.65 -1.05
N THR A 4 -11.11 10.83 0.03
CA THR A 4 -10.18 9.70 0.16
C THR A 4 -10.47 8.63 -0.88
N ALA A 5 -11.74 8.33 -1.18
CA ALA A 5 -12.08 7.36 -2.22
C ALA A 5 -11.57 7.80 -3.60
N ILE A 6 -11.78 9.07 -3.97
CA ILE A 6 -11.26 9.65 -5.22
C ILE A 6 -9.74 9.59 -5.26
N SER A 7 -9.06 9.90 -4.15
CA SER A 7 -7.61 9.78 -4.06
C SER A 7 -7.12 8.33 -4.26
N GLN A 8 -7.81 7.33 -3.73
CA GLN A 8 -7.47 5.92 -3.98
C GLN A 8 -7.69 5.52 -5.44
N MET A 9 -8.75 6.02 -6.08
CA MET A 9 -8.96 5.84 -7.53
C MET A 9 -7.83 6.44 -8.36
N MET A 10 -7.31 7.61 -7.99
CA MET A 10 -6.16 8.22 -8.66
C MET A 10 -4.89 7.36 -8.52
N ILE A 11 -4.65 6.80 -7.32
CA ILE A 11 -3.51 5.89 -7.09
C ILE A 11 -3.61 4.67 -7.99
N PHE A 12 -4.79 4.06 -8.09
CA PHE A 12 -5.03 2.92 -8.98
C PHE A 12 -4.74 3.27 -10.45
N ILE A 13 -5.24 4.41 -10.94
CA ILE A 13 -5.02 4.84 -12.33
C ILE A 13 -3.53 5.10 -12.62
N ASN A 14 -2.80 5.69 -11.67
CA ASN A 14 -1.36 5.89 -11.81
C ASN A 14 -0.61 4.56 -11.96
N GLU A 15 -1.04 3.52 -11.24
CA GLU A 15 -0.47 2.18 -11.36
C GLU A 15 -0.78 1.54 -12.72
N VAL A 16 -2.01 1.71 -13.21
CA VAL A 16 -2.41 1.26 -14.56
C VAL A 16 -1.56 1.95 -15.63
N TYR A 17 -1.31 3.26 -15.52
CA TYR A 17 -0.43 3.98 -16.44
C TYR A 17 1.01 3.47 -16.38
N ARG A 18 1.51 3.11 -15.19
CA ARG A 18 2.86 2.56 -15.02
C ARG A 18 3.02 1.20 -15.72
N ILE A 19 2.05 0.30 -15.55
CA ILE A 19 2.08 -1.03 -16.17
C ILE A 19 1.70 -0.96 -17.66
N ASN A 20 1.00 0.10 -18.05
CA ASN A 20 0.44 0.33 -19.39
C ASN A 20 -0.43 -0.84 -19.89
N LYS A 21 -1.12 -1.50 -18.95
CA LYS A 21 -2.02 -2.63 -19.20
C LYS A 21 -3.03 -2.74 -18.08
N ILE A 22 -4.27 -3.07 -18.44
CA ILE A 22 -5.35 -3.36 -17.50
C ILE A 22 -6.18 -4.52 -18.05
N SER A 23 -6.59 -5.44 -17.18
CA SER A 23 -7.57 -6.47 -17.55
C SER A 23 -8.98 -5.88 -17.54
N GLN A 24 -9.85 -6.37 -18.41
CA GLN A 24 -11.24 -5.92 -18.48
C GLN A 24 -11.95 -5.95 -17.13
N GLU A 25 -11.78 -7.01 -16.33
CA GLU A 25 -12.36 -7.13 -14.98
C GLU A 25 -12.01 -5.93 -14.06
N TYR A 26 -10.74 -5.50 -14.05
CA TYR A 26 -10.31 -4.35 -13.25
C TYR A 26 -10.80 -3.02 -13.82
N ALA A 27 -10.93 -2.91 -15.14
CA ALA A 27 -11.52 -1.74 -15.78
C ALA A 27 -13.00 -1.61 -15.41
N GLU A 28 -13.76 -2.70 -15.50
CA GLU A 28 -15.17 -2.77 -15.10
C GLU A 28 -15.34 -2.43 -13.61
N GLY A 29 -14.51 -2.99 -12.74
CA GLY A 29 -14.51 -2.66 -11.32
C GLY A 29 -14.28 -1.17 -11.07
N PHE A 30 -13.32 -0.56 -11.75
CA PHE A 30 -13.07 0.89 -11.65
C PHE A 30 -14.26 1.72 -12.12
N VAL A 31 -14.86 1.37 -13.27
CA VAL A 31 -16.03 2.08 -13.82
C VAL A 31 -17.22 2.01 -12.87
N LYS A 32 -17.47 0.85 -12.24
CA LYS A 32 -18.50 0.71 -11.21
C LYS A 32 -18.23 1.59 -9.98
N ILE A 33 -16.97 1.75 -9.56
CA ILE A 33 -16.60 2.59 -8.41
C ILE A 33 -16.74 4.09 -8.72
N ILE A 34 -16.39 4.53 -9.93
CA ILE A 34 -16.46 5.96 -10.30
C ILE A 34 -17.87 6.40 -10.69
N SER A 35 -18.74 5.49 -11.14
CA SER A 35 -20.10 5.80 -11.61
C SER A 35 -20.95 6.59 -10.60
N PRO A 36 -20.97 6.30 -9.29
CA PRO A 36 -21.70 7.12 -8.31
C PRO A 36 -21.23 8.57 -8.19
N ILE A 37 -20.01 8.89 -8.66
CA ILE A 37 -19.41 10.23 -8.62
C ILE A 37 -19.56 10.93 -9.98
N VAL A 38 -19.37 10.20 -11.08
CA VAL A 38 -19.43 10.71 -12.45
C VAL A 38 -20.31 9.79 -13.31
N PRO A 39 -21.64 9.80 -13.11
CA PRO A 39 -22.54 8.77 -13.64
C PRO A 39 -22.56 8.72 -15.17
N HIS A 40 -22.60 9.89 -15.84
CA HIS A 40 -22.59 9.97 -17.29
C HIS A 40 -21.32 9.37 -17.91
N LEU A 41 -20.16 9.59 -17.27
CA LEU A 41 -18.90 8.99 -17.70
C LEU A 41 -18.89 7.49 -17.43
N GLY A 42 -19.42 7.08 -16.28
CA GLY A 42 -19.59 5.68 -15.92
C GLY A 42 -20.36 4.90 -16.99
N GLU A 43 -21.53 5.41 -17.41
CA GLU A 43 -22.36 4.79 -18.46
C GLU A 43 -21.63 4.72 -19.81
N GLU A 44 -21.02 5.82 -20.25
CA GLU A 44 -20.27 5.85 -21.52
C GLU A 44 -19.10 4.85 -21.51
N MET A 45 -18.37 4.75 -20.40
CA MET A 45 -17.27 3.79 -20.27
C MET A 45 -17.79 2.35 -20.18
N TRP A 46 -18.91 2.12 -19.51
CA TRP A 46 -19.56 0.82 -19.41
C TRP A 46 -19.99 0.29 -20.78
N HIS A 47 -20.62 1.15 -21.59
CA HIS A 47 -20.93 0.84 -22.99
C HIS A 47 -19.69 0.56 -23.83
N LYS A 48 -18.61 1.35 -23.67
CA LYS A 48 -17.34 1.10 -24.37
C LYS A 48 -16.67 -0.22 -23.99
N LEU A 49 -16.93 -0.74 -22.79
CA LEU A 49 -16.48 -2.07 -22.35
C LEU A 49 -17.33 -3.21 -22.92
N GLY A 50 -18.36 -2.90 -23.72
CA GLY A 50 -19.18 -3.88 -24.43
C GLY A 50 -20.49 -4.26 -23.73
N HIS A 51 -20.92 -3.48 -22.75
CA HIS A 51 -22.18 -3.71 -22.04
C HIS A 51 -23.33 -2.90 -22.65
N ASP A 52 -24.49 -3.53 -22.85
CA ASP A 52 -25.65 -2.86 -23.49
C ASP A 52 -26.71 -2.39 -22.47
N HIS A 53 -26.54 -2.71 -21.19
CA HIS A 53 -27.42 -2.32 -20.10
C HIS A 53 -26.81 -1.20 -19.26
N THR A 54 -27.65 -0.47 -18.52
CA THR A 54 -27.20 0.59 -17.61
C THR A 54 -26.36 0.03 -16.46
N ILE A 55 -25.26 0.71 -16.13
CA ILE A 55 -24.44 0.38 -14.97
C ILE A 55 -25.16 0.65 -13.64
N ALA A 56 -26.25 1.43 -13.64
CA ALA A 56 -26.95 1.83 -12.42
C ALA A 56 -27.52 0.65 -11.61
N PHE A 57 -27.79 -0.48 -12.25
CA PHE A 57 -28.32 -1.69 -11.61
C PHE A 57 -27.29 -2.80 -11.43
N GLU A 58 -26.04 -2.54 -11.80
CA GLU A 58 -24.97 -3.52 -11.65
C GLU A 58 -24.57 -3.73 -10.20
N SER A 59 -24.15 -4.97 -9.89
CA SER A 59 -23.65 -5.30 -8.56
C SER A 59 -22.37 -4.54 -8.27
N TRP A 60 -22.26 -4.02 -7.04
CA TRP A 60 -21.07 -3.34 -6.56
C TRP A 60 -19.85 -4.27 -6.61
N PRO A 61 -18.66 -3.80 -7.05
CA PRO A 61 -17.48 -4.63 -7.14
C PRO A 61 -17.07 -5.16 -5.77
N THR A 62 -16.70 -6.43 -5.75
CA THR A 62 -16.19 -7.14 -4.58
C THR A 62 -14.69 -7.34 -4.69
N TYR A 63 -14.05 -7.78 -3.61
CA TYR A 63 -12.63 -8.08 -3.58
C TYR A 63 -12.42 -9.54 -3.19
N ASN A 64 -11.31 -10.12 -3.64
CA ASN A 64 -10.86 -11.43 -3.17
C ASN A 64 -9.93 -11.25 -1.95
N PRO A 65 -10.30 -11.73 -0.76
CA PRO A 65 -9.46 -11.65 0.44
C PRO A 65 -8.07 -12.25 0.27
N ASP A 66 -7.90 -13.29 -0.55
CA ASP A 66 -6.62 -13.94 -0.79
C ASP A 66 -5.61 -13.00 -1.48
N LYS A 67 -6.10 -12.03 -2.26
CA LYS A 67 -5.26 -11.01 -2.92
C LYS A 67 -4.86 -9.87 -1.97
N LEU A 68 -5.43 -9.81 -0.77
CA LEU A 68 -5.09 -8.82 0.26
C LEU A 68 -3.98 -9.32 1.20
N VAL A 69 -3.58 -10.58 1.07
CA VAL A 69 -2.48 -11.14 1.87
C VAL A 69 -1.18 -10.51 1.41
N LEU A 70 -0.70 -9.55 2.20
CA LEU A 70 0.62 -8.97 2.02
C LEU A 70 1.65 -9.93 2.58
N ASN A 71 2.52 -10.50 1.75
CA ASN A 71 3.62 -11.33 2.28
C ASN A 71 4.68 -10.48 2.99
N THR A 72 4.71 -9.18 2.69
CA THR A 72 5.72 -8.24 3.18
C THR A 72 5.09 -6.96 3.69
N ILE A 73 5.65 -6.40 4.76
CA ILE A 73 5.29 -5.11 5.33
C ILE A 73 6.48 -4.16 5.26
N THR A 74 6.23 -2.91 4.87
CA THR A 74 7.23 -1.85 4.99
C THR A 74 7.17 -1.25 6.39
N MET A 75 8.28 -1.33 7.12
CA MET A 75 8.44 -0.80 8.47
C MET A 75 9.40 0.38 8.46
N GLY A 76 9.00 1.49 9.07
CA GLY A 76 9.89 2.63 9.30
C GLY A 76 10.90 2.34 10.39
N ILE A 77 12.16 2.75 10.21
CA ILE A 77 13.21 2.64 11.22
C ILE A 77 13.49 4.02 11.81
N SER A 78 13.38 4.15 13.12
CA SER A 78 13.70 5.36 13.86
C SER A 78 14.88 5.17 14.79
N VAL A 79 15.66 6.24 14.99
CA VAL A 79 16.77 6.30 15.95
C VAL A 79 16.50 7.47 16.91
N ASN A 80 16.40 7.17 18.21
CA ASN A 80 15.97 8.12 19.25
C ASN A 80 14.69 8.89 18.83
N GLY A 81 13.71 8.18 18.28
CA GLY A 81 12.41 8.74 17.88
C GLY A 81 12.36 9.50 16.55
N LYS A 82 13.48 9.68 15.84
CA LYS A 82 13.51 10.30 14.50
C LYS A 82 13.57 9.24 13.41
N LEU A 83 12.72 9.33 12.38
CA LEU A 83 12.72 8.39 11.24
C LEU A 83 14.02 8.55 10.42
N ARG A 84 14.74 7.45 10.22
CA ARG A 84 16.06 7.40 9.55
C ARG A 84 16.13 6.44 8.37
N GLY A 85 15.13 5.60 8.19
CA GLY A 85 15.04 4.72 7.03
C GLY A 85 13.73 3.95 7.04
N GLU A 86 13.61 3.06 6.07
CA GLU A 86 12.55 2.06 5.98
C GLU A 86 13.17 0.73 5.57
N MET A 87 12.50 -0.36 5.93
CA MET A 87 12.85 -1.70 5.49
C MET A 87 11.59 -2.48 5.17
N THR A 88 11.70 -3.47 4.30
CA THR A 88 10.62 -4.39 3.96
C THR A 88 10.94 -5.75 4.58
N VAL A 89 10.05 -6.26 5.42
CA VAL A 89 10.19 -7.55 6.12
C VAL A 89 8.94 -8.41 5.89
N GLY A 90 9.05 -9.72 6.06
CA GLY A 90 7.92 -10.63 6.03
C GLY A 90 6.94 -10.36 7.18
N ILE A 91 5.64 -10.58 6.96
CA ILE A 91 4.63 -10.42 8.04
C ILE A 91 4.95 -11.32 9.25
N ASP A 92 5.44 -12.53 8.97
CA ASP A 92 5.72 -13.55 9.99
C ASP A 92 7.17 -13.54 10.48
N ASP A 93 7.98 -12.55 10.06
CA ASP A 93 9.35 -12.44 10.53
C ASP A 93 9.37 -12.24 12.06
N ASN A 94 10.27 -12.97 12.70
CA ASN A 94 10.47 -12.86 14.14
C ASN A 94 11.20 -11.56 14.48
N ASP A 95 11.09 -11.14 15.74
CA ASP A 95 11.67 -9.88 16.20
C ASP A 95 13.20 -9.83 15.99
N GLU A 96 13.91 -10.97 16.00
CA GLU A 96 15.36 -11.03 15.79
C GLU A 96 15.75 -10.77 14.31
N VAL A 97 15.00 -11.33 13.37
CA VAL A 97 15.15 -11.07 11.93
C VAL A 97 14.89 -9.59 11.64
N ILE A 98 13.80 -9.05 12.21
CA ILE A 98 13.43 -7.64 12.06
C ILE A 98 14.51 -6.70 12.65
N LYS A 99 15.06 -7.02 13.83
CA LYS A 99 16.16 -6.25 14.43
C LYS A 99 17.41 -6.26 13.56
N THR A 100 17.79 -7.43 13.06
CA THR A 100 18.99 -7.60 12.23
C THR A 100 18.85 -6.80 10.94
N ALA A 101 17.72 -6.95 10.24
CA ALA A 101 17.42 -6.19 9.03
C ALA A 101 17.46 -4.67 9.27
N ALA A 102 16.94 -4.19 10.42
CA ALA A 102 16.95 -2.77 10.75
C ALA A 102 18.37 -2.21 10.97
N LEU A 103 19.29 -3.01 11.51
CA LEU A 103 20.69 -2.63 11.72
C LEU A 103 21.52 -2.68 10.44
N GLU A 104 21.08 -3.44 9.43
CA GLU A 104 21.79 -3.57 8.16
C GLU A 104 21.59 -2.40 7.21
N VAL A 105 20.51 -1.63 7.38
CA VAL A 105 20.20 -0.45 6.56
C VAL A 105 21.33 0.58 6.62
N GLU A 106 21.76 1.06 5.46
CA GLU A 106 22.92 1.97 5.35
C GLU A 106 22.68 3.32 6.06
N SER A 107 21.48 3.90 5.90
CA SER A 107 21.09 5.09 6.66
C SER A 107 20.98 4.81 8.16
N VAL A 108 20.61 3.57 8.49
CA VAL A 108 20.73 2.88 9.78
C VAL A 108 22.05 3.14 10.50
N LYS A 109 23.05 2.47 9.91
CA LYS A 109 24.45 2.35 10.33
C LYS A 109 25.08 3.71 10.61
N ARG A 110 24.91 4.67 9.71
CA ARG A 110 25.46 6.03 9.88
C ARG A 110 24.97 6.75 11.14
N HIS A 111 23.78 6.42 11.64
CA HIS A 111 23.21 7.07 12.82
C HIS A 111 23.53 6.35 14.14
N ILE A 112 23.95 5.09 14.04
CA ILE A 112 24.35 4.23 15.18
C ILE A 112 25.87 4.08 15.31
N GLU A 113 26.64 4.45 14.28
CA GLU A 113 28.10 4.39 14.28
C GLU A 113 28.68 5.20 15.46
N GLY A 114 29.57 4.56 16.23
CA GLY A 114 30.19 5.16 17.41
C GLY A 114 29.27 5.28 18.64
N LYS A 115 28.03 4.77 18.60
CA LYS A 115 27.07 4.85 19.72
C LYS A 115 26.76 3.47 20.29
N THR A 116 26.37 3.43 21.56
CA THR A 116 25.97 2.19 22.21
C THR A 116 24.46 1.98 22.05
N ILE A 117 24.07 0.83 21.50
CA ILE A 117 22.65 0.46 21.39
C ILE A 117 22.14 0.06 22.77
N MET A 118 21.25 0.87 23.34
CA MET A 118 20.67 0.65 24.67
C MET A 118 19.45 -0.25 24.61
N LYS A 119 18.61 -0.09 23.56
CA LYS A 119 17.37 -0.83 23.39
C LYS A 119 16.90 -0.79 21.94
N ILE A 120 16.36 -1.91 21.46
CA ILE A 120 15.63 -1.96 20.19
C ILE A 120 14.18 -2.31 20.49
N ILE A 121 13.25 -1.47 20.04
CA ILE A 121 11.81 -1.63 20.24
C ILE A 121 11.18 -1.92 18.88
N VAL A 122 10.65 -3.13 18.73
CA VAL A 122 9.94 -3.54 17.52
C VAL A 122 8.44 -3.38 17.75
N VAL A 123 7.79 -2.56 16.92
CA VAL A 123 6.33 -2.48 16.82
C VAL A 123 5.95 -3.15 15.50
N LYS A 124 5.63 -4.45 15.55
CA LYS A 124 5.29 -5.26 14.38
C LYS A 124 4.25 -4.56 13.49
N GLY A 125 4.48 -4.57 12.19
CA GLY A 125 3.59 -3.93 11.21
C GLY A 125 3.71 -2.41 11.12
N ARG A 126 4.54 -1.75 11.95
CA ARG A 126 4.56 -0.28 12.03
C ARG A 126 5.96 0.32 11.99
N LEU A 127 6.80 0.07 13.00
CA LEU A 127 8.12 0.69 13.09
C LEU A 127 9.09 -0.08 13.99
N VAL A 128 10.39 0.13 13.77
CA VAL A 128 11.48 -0.26 14.68
C VAL A 128 12.15 0.99 15.22
N ASN A 129 12.19 1.16 16.54
CA ASN A 129 12.90 2.27 17.17
C ASN A 129 14.16 1.78 17.89
N ILE A 130 15.30 2.35 17.52
CA ILE A 130 16.61 2.05 18.09
C ILE A 130 16.98 3.19 19.02
N VAL A 131 17.16 2.86 20.30
CA VAL A 131 17.59 3.80 21.33
C VAL A 131 19.10 3.68 21.45
N VAL A 132 19.81 4.78 21.21
CA VAL A 132 21.27 4.86 21.25
C VAL A 132 21.73 5.90 22.27
N ALA A 133 22.83 5.60 22.97
CA ALA A 133 23.55 6.49 23.88
C ALA A 133 24.90 6.90 23.27
#